data_AF-A0A2T2XLE4-F1
#
_entry.id   AF-A0A2T2XLE4-F1
#
_cell.length_a   1.000
_cell.length_b   1.000
_cell.length_c   1.000
_cell.angle_alpha   90.00
_cell.angle_beta   90.00
_cell.angle_gamma   90.00
#
_symmetry.space_group_name_H-M   'P 1'
#
loop_
_entity.id
_entity.type
_entity.pdbx_description
1 polymer ?
#
loop_
_entity_poly.entity_id
_entity_poly.type
_entity_poly.pdbx_seq_one_letter_code
_entity_poly.pdbx_strand_id
1 'polypeptide(L)'
;MDERCPICGSEDVVSTGPLNIEGTRAMVTVVEGRQCTLCGNLQVTIPQTILVQLYPPGVRHLTRARRQRLQLRRKQKRQHYVPL
;
A
#
# COMPACT_ATOMS: atom_id res chain seq x y z
N MET A 1 -15.47 17.77 -12.50
CA MET A 1 -15.31 16.86 -11.34
C MET A 1 -14.22 17.49 -10.50
N ASP A 2 -14.58 17.96 -9.31
CA ASP A 2 -13.75 18.87 -8.51
C ASP A 2 -12.40 18.25 -8.16
N GLU A 3 -11.32 18.92 -8.55
CA GLU A 3 -9.93 18.49 -8.30
C GLU A 3 -9.51 18.81 -6.86
N ARG A 4 -10.27 18.29 -5.90
CA ARG A 4 -9.98 18.44 -4.48
C ARG A 4 -9.13 17.30 -3.97
N CYS A 5 -8.21 17.61 -3.07
CA CYS A 5 -7.44 16.63 -2.34
C CYS A 5 -8.38 15.76 -1.48
N PRO A 6 -8.34 14.43 -1.59
CA PRO A 6 -9.24 13.55 -0.81
C PRO A 6 -8.88 13.49 0.68
N ILE A 7 -7.70 14.00 1.07
CA ILE A 7 -7.23 13.97 2.46
C ILE A 7 -7.64 15.24 3.22
N CYS A 8 -7.39 16.42 2.65
CA CYS A 8 -7.62 17.70 3.32
C CYS A 8 -8.72 18.56 2.67
N GLY A 9 -9.29 18.15 1.53
CA GLY A 9 -10.35 18.89 0.83
C GLY A 9 -9.89 20.14 0.07
N SER A 10 -8.59 20.47 0.09
CA SER A 10 -8.02 21.62 -0.62
C SER A 10 -8.12 21.47 -2.13
N GLU A 11 -8.31 22.59 -2.82
CA GLU A 11 -8.30 22.72 -4.28
C GLU A 11 -6.87 22.91 -4.84
N ASP A 12 -5.87 23.08 -3.97
CA ASP A 12 -4.47 23.26 -4.36
C ASP A 12 -3.83 21.91 -4.70
N VAL A 13 -4.26 21.34 -5.82
CA VAL A 13 -3.74 20.10 -6.39
C VAL A 13 -3.10 20.39 -7.73
N VAL A 14 -1.84 19.97 -7.89
CA VAL A 14 -1.08 20.15 -9.13
C VAL A 14 -0.78 18.80 -9.76
N SER A 15 -0.84 18.71 -11.09
CA SER A 15 -0.28 17.57 -11.82
C SER A 15 1.25 17.59 -11.72
N THR A 16 1.84 16.45 -11.46
CA THR A 16 3.29 16.23 -11.35
C THR A 16 3.69 15.05 -12.23
N GLY A 17 4.89 15.08 -12.84
CA GLY A 17 5.36 13.96 -13.66
C GLY A 17 6.71 14.24 -14.31
N PRO A 18 7.26 13.25 -15.04
CA PRO A 18 7.17 11.82 -14.76
C PRO A 18 7.88 11.49 -13.43
N LEU A 19 7.34 10.54 -12.67
CA LEU A 19 7.87 10.15 -11.36
C LEU A 19 8.45 8.75 -11.43
N ASN A 20 9.67 8.57 -10.92
CA ASN A 20 10.24 7.25 -10.67
C ASN A 20 9.99 6.87 -9.22
N ILE A 21 9.17 5.86 -8.99
CA ILE A 21 8.87 5.31 -7.67
C ILE A 21 9.74 4.09 -7.47
N GLU A 22 10.74 4.22 -6.60
CA GLU A 22 11.64 3.13 -6.24
C GLU A 22 11.10 2.37 -5.04
N GLY A 23 10.71 1.12 -5.27
CA GLY A 23 10.39 0.17 -4.22
C GLY A 23 11.51 -0.86 -4.04
N THR A 24 11.54 -1.51 -2.87
CA THR A 24 12.51 -2.59 -2.57
C THR A 24 12.49 -3.78 -3.53
N ARG A 25 11.41 -3.93 -4.33
CA ARG A 25 11.20 -5.06 -5.24
C ARG A 25 11.04 -4.67 -6.71
N ALA A 26 10.77 -3.41 -6.99
CA ALA A 26 10.55 -2.91 -8.34
C ALA A 26 10.68 -1.38 -8.38
N MET A 27 11.11 -0.87 -9.52
CA MET A 27 11.02 0.54 -9.86
C MET A 27 9.85 0.73 -10.83
N VAL A 28 9.02 1.74 -10.58
CA VAL A 28 7.84 2.05 -11.39
C VAL A 28 7.93 3.48 -11.86
N THR A 29 7.94 3.68 -13.18
CA THR A 29 7.82 5.01 -13.77
C THR A 29 6.34 5.32 -13.97
N VAL A 30 5.87 6.35 -13.28
CA VAL A 30 4.51 6.88 -13.40
C VAL A 30 4.56 8.10 -14.30
N VAL A 31 3.76 8.09 -15.38
CA VAL A 31 3.73 9.16 -16.39
C VAL A 31 3.19 10.46 -15.78
N GLU A 32 2.17 10.36 -14.93
CA GLU A 32 1.53 11.51 -14.30
C GLU A 32 0.98 11.14 -12.90
N GLY A 33 1.19 12.04 -11.94
CA GLY A 33 0.63 12.02 -10.60
C GLY A 33 -0.03 13.36 -10.28
N ARG A 34 -0.76 13.41 -9.17
CA ARG A 34 -1.39 14.61 -8.63
C ARG A 34 -0.91 14.82 -7.21
N GLN A 35 -0.35 15.99 -6.93
CA GLN A 35 0.17 16.33 -5.61
C GLN A 35 -0.61 17.49 -5.03
N CYS A 36 -1.14 17.31 -3.82
CA CYS A 36 -1.66 18.43 -3.04
C CYS A 36 -0.50 19.23 -2.44
N THR A 37 -0.46 20.52 -2.71
CA THR A 37 0.62 21.40 -2.24
C THR A 37 0.47 21.76 -0.76
N LEU A 38 -0.75 21.68 -0.19
CA LEU A 38 -0.99 21.96 1.23
C LEU A 38 -0.58 20.80 2.15
N CYS A 39 -1.09 19.60 1.92
CA CYS A 39 -0.85 18.45 2.82
C CYS A 39 0.21 17.47 2.30
N GLY A 40 0.72 17.68 1.08
CA GLY A 40 1.73 16.81 0.46
C GLY A 40 1.20 15.47 -0.03
N ASN A 41 -0.12 15.25 -0.02
CA ASN A 41 -0.71 14.00 -0.51
C ASN A 41 -0.43 13.82 -2.00
N LEU A 42 0.23 12.71 -2.35
CA LEU A 42 0.55 12.34 -3.73
C LEU A 42 -0.34 11.19 -4.18
N GLN A 43 -1.12 11.42 -5.23
CA GLN A 43 -1.91 10.41 -5.91
C GLN A 43 -1.20 10.02 -7.21
N VAL A 44 -0.99 8.73 -7.39
CA VAL A 44 -0.38 8.18 -8.61
C VAL A 44 -1.21 7.00 -9.08
N THR A 45 -1.31 6.86 -10.40
CA THR A 45 -1.97 5.70 -11.00
C THR A 45 -0.90 4.66 -11.34
N ILE A 46 -0.99 3.49 -10.72
CA ILE A 46 -0.06 2.38 -10.97
C ILE A 46 -0.77 1.35 -11.87
N PRO A 47 -0.16 0.91 -12.99
CA PRO A 47 -0.70 -0.14 -13.82
C PRO A 47 -0.99 -1.42 -13.01
N GLN A 48 -2.17 -2.00 -13.20
CA GLN A 48 -2.57 -3.21 -12.48
C GLN A 48 -1.62 -4.39 -12.72
N THR A 49 -1.01 -4.47 -13.91
CA THR A 49 0.00 -5.48 -14.24
C THR A 49 1.19 -5.46 -13.29
N ILE A 50 1.67 -4.27 -12.93
CA ILE A 50 2.78 -4.07 -11.98
C ILE A 50 2.35 -4.47 -10.57
N LEU A 51 1.13 -4.08 -10.15
CA LEU A 51 0.59 -4.49 -8.85
C LEU A 51 0.49 -6.00 -8.72
N VAL A 52 0.04 -6.70 -9.77
CA VAL A 52 -0.06 -8.16 -9.81
C VAL A 52 1.33 -8.82 -9.76
N GLN A 53 2.34 -8.24 -10.41
CA GLN A 53 3.72 -8.75 -10.31
C GLN A 53 4.27 -8.60 -8.89
N LEU A 54 4.01 -7.47 -8.22
CA LEU A 54 4.47 -7.21 -6.86
C LEU A 54 3.69 -8.00 -5.80
N TYR A 55 2.39 -8.22 -6.04
CA TYR A 55 1.45 -8.88 -5.15
C TYR A 55 0.55 -9.84 -5.93
N PRO A 56 1.05 -11.03 -6.31
CA PRO A 56 0.28 -11.97 -7.10
C PRO A 56 -0.99 -12.42 -6.36
N PRO A 57 -2.15 -12.43 -7.03
CA PRO A 57 -3.38 -12.94 -6.44
C PRO A 57 -3.20 -14.42 -6.05
N GLY A 58 -3.75 -14.81 -4.91
CA GLY A 58 -3.61 -16.18 -4.38
C GLY A 58 -2.34 -16.40 -3.54
N VAL A 59 -1.32 -15.56 -3.66
CA VAL A 59 -0.19 -15.56 -2.72
C VAL A 59 -0.62 -14.77 -1.49
N ARG A 60 -0.99 -15.46 -0.41
CA ARG A 60 -1.16 -14.83 0.91
C ARG A 60 0.20 -14.33 1.39
N HIS A 61 0.60 -13.15 0.93
CA HIS A 61 1.66 -12.38 1.56
C HIS A 61 1.17 -12.01 2.96
N LEU A 62 1.37 -12.93 3.91
CA LEU A 62 1.31 -12.58 5.31
C LEU A 62 2.41 -11.54 5.49
N THR A 63 2.01 -10.27 5.59
CA THR A 63 2.89 -9.20 6.06
C THR A 63 3.55 -9.68 7.36
N ARG A 64 4.75 -9.18 7.66
CA ARG A 64 5.51 -9.62 8.84
C ARG A 64 4.66 -9.52 10.12
N ALA A 65 3.89 -8.43 10.25
CA ALA A 65 2.91 -8.22 11.32
C ALA A 65 1.78 -9.29 11.34
N ARG A 66 1.25 -9.69 10.17
CA ARG A 66 0.22 -10.74 10.10
C ARG A 66 0.79 -12.13 10.42
N ARG A 67 2.05 -12.42 10.06
CA ARG A 67 2.74 -13.67 10.50
C ARG A 67 2.90 -13.70 12.01
N GLN A 68 3.34 -12.61 12.61
CA GLN A 68 3.52 -12.50 14.08
C GLN A 68 2.19 -12.71 14.82
N ARG A 69 1.11 -12.04 14.40
CA ARG A 69 -0.23 -12.25 14.99
C ARG A 69 -0.72 -13.69 14.87
N LEU A 70 -0.46 -14.35 13.73
CA LEU A 70 -0.82 -15.76 13.53
C LEU A 70 0.00 -16.70 14.44
N GLN A 71 1.30 -16.44 14.59
CA GLN A 71 2.18 -17.20 15.49
C GLN A 71 1.77 -17.03 16.95
N LEU A 72 1.46 -15.81 17.39
CA LEU A 72 0.98 -15.53 18.75
C LEU A 72 -0.34 -16.26 19.04
N ARG A 73 -1.31 -16.21 18.11
CA ARG A 73 -2.56 -16.98 18.24
C ARG A 73 -2.33 -18.49 18.32
N ARG A 74 -1.39 -19.04 17.55
CA ARG A 74 -1.01 -20.47 17.64
C ARG A 74 -0.38 -20.83 18.98
N LYS A 75 0.48 -19.95 19.54
CA LYS A 75 1.09 -20.15 20.86
C LYS A 75 0.04 -20.12 21.98
N GLN A 76 -0.87 -19.14 21.96
CA GLN A 76 -1.96 -19.05 22.95
C GLN A 76 -2.88 -20.28 22.91
N LYS A 77 -3.22 -20.78 21.71
CA LYS A 77 -4.01 -22.02 21.59
C LYS A 77 -3.29 -23.25 22.15
N ARG A 78 -1.97 -23.33 22.02
CA ARG A 78 -1.17 -24.42 22.62
C ARG A 78 -1.09 -24.31 24.15
N GLN A 79 -1.11 -23.10 24.70
CA GLN A 79 -1.11 -22.88 26.15
C GLN A 79 -2.46 -23.19 26.81
N HIS A 80 -3.57 -23.10 26.06
CA HIS A 80 -4.92 -23.48 26.53
C HIS A 80 -5.26 -24.97 26.34
N TYR A 81 -4.35 -25.79 25.80
CA TYR A 81 -4.53 -27.24 25.79
C TYR A 81 -4.15 -27.80 27.17
N VAL A 82 -5.15 -28.01 28.04
CA VAL A 82 -5.02 -28.89 29.20
C VAL A 82 -5.25 -30.31 28.69
N PRO A 83 -4.27 -31.23 28.78
CA PRO A 83 -4.52 -32.62 28.46
C PRO A 83 -5.44 -33.19 29.56
N LEU A 84 -6.56 -33.79 29.14
CA LEU A 84 -7.33 -34.72 29.96
C LEU A 84 -6.58 -36.05 30.04
#